data_AF-A0A8S2RUJ9-F1
#
_entry.id   AF-A0A8S2RUJ9-F1
#
_cell.length_a   1.000
_cell.length_b   1.000
_cell.length_c   1.000
_cell.angle_alpha   90.00
_cell.angle_beta   90.00
_cell.angle_gamma   90.00
#
_symmetry.space_group_name_H-M   'P 1'
#
loop_
_entity.id
_entity.type
_entity.pdbx_description
1 polymer ?
#
loop_
_entity_poly.entity_id
_entity_poly.type
_entity_poly.pdbx_seq_one_letter_code
_entity_poly.pdbx_strand_id
1 'polypeptide(L)'
;MKKMLLNVYLFCFWLLPLTADSLRLIAVGHRQSTEASLTYTTWFNQFNRTDLYQIRSHEPTLLVFGELTGLTSAFIGTRGQDARTQLGTIENAFSLLAKSYEKQISSYLNKYPNISLTTALELSLSDVMWRAFNQTFSSLARSLNATIVSATFGPRIISSTDPKDIELYGDPDLCPNQTEVYIPLTKEIYNTAHVYASNGSLPSFNTQMWAANISASESIWQPLDWTNGPLALFQKTKNIQFSINPMVTGNLFDDMIVDGQSTINQRLPRGTRPLNETDDLYIGLDLVDVQYISEFKTLALARWARDDPRGGNLTKQERRLLLHQYALELAPNSKSKNENNYADTVIWSDVTY
;
A
#
# COMPACT_ATOMS: atom_id res chain seq x y z
N MET A 1 16.21 -20.53 -7.34
CA MET A 1 15.63 -19.22 -7.03
C MET A 1 14.12 -19.38 -7.00
N LYS A 2 13.51 -19.30 -5.81
CA LYS A 2 12.05 -19.42 -5.65
C LYS A 2 11.44 -18.08 -6.05
N LYS A 3 10.47 -18.09 -6.96
CA LYS A 3 9.68 -16.93 -7.39
C LYS A 3 9.27 -16.10 -6.16
N MET A 4 9.64 -14.83 -6.16
CA MET A 4 9.18 -13.84 -5.18
C MET A 4 7.71 -13.54 -5.48
N LEU A 5 6.81 -14.40 -4.99
CA LEU A 5 5.37 -14.21 -5.09
C LEU A 5 4.95 -13.21 -4.02
N LEU A 6 4.86 -11.94 -4.42
CA LEU A 6 4.27 -10.88 -3.61
C LEU A 6 2.74 -11.04 -3.68
N ASN A 7 2.19 -11.86 -2.79
CA ASN A 7 0.74 -12.01 -2.64
C ASN A 7 0.24 -10.88 -1.71
N VAL A 8 -0.47 -9.91 -2.29
CA VAL A 8 -0.94 -8.66 -1.68
C VAL A 8 -2.35 -8.83 -1.13
N TYR A 9 -2.53 -8.63 0.17
CA TYR A 9 -3.82 -8.45 0.83
C TYR A 9 -3.51 -7.67 2.13
N LEU A 10 -4.35 -6.72 2.57
CA LEU A 10 -4.34 -6.24 3.97
C LEU A 10 -5.73 -5.85 4.48
N PHE A 11 -6.05 -6.32 5.69
CA PHE A 11 -7.17 -5.88 6.55
C PHE A 11 -6.62 -5.42 7.89
N CYS A 12 -6.96 -4.22 8.37
CA CYS A 12 -6.62 -3.80 9.74
C CYS A 12 -7.72 -2.93 10.39
N PHE A 13 -7.84 -3.12 11.72
CA PHE A 13 -8.86 -2.63 12.65
C PHE A 13 -8.26 -1.78 13.76
N TRP A 14 -9.05 -0.92 14.42
CA TRP A 14 -9.23 -0.79 15.88
C TRP A 14 -10.24 0.34 16.23
N LEU A 15 -10.89 0.19 17.39
CA LEU A 15 -11.80 1.17 18.02
C LEU A 15 -11.00 2.33 18.62
N LEU A 16 -11.12 3.52 18.02
CA LEU A 16 -10.80 4.77 18.70
C LEU A 16 -11.94 5.09 19.70
N PRO A 17 -11.66 5.65 20.88
CA PRO A 17 -12.71 6.22 21.74
C PRO A 17 -13.19 7.49 21.06
N LEU A 18 -14.14 7.34 20.15
CA LEU A 18 -14.67 8.46 19.41
C LEU A 18 -15.84 9.03 20.24
N THR A 19 -15.70 10.29 20.63
CA THR A 19 -16.74 11.06 21.33
C THR A 19 -17.77 11.66 20.35
N ALA A 20 -17.77 11.21 19.10
CA ALA A 20 -18.57 11.75 18.01
C ALA A 20 -19.60 10.72 17.55
N ASP A 21 -20.75 11.17 17.06
CA ASP A 21 -21.79 10.28 16.53
C ASP A 21 -21.52 9.84 15.08
N SER A 22 -20.44 10.37 14.47
CA SER A 22 -20.06 10.11 13.08
C SER A 22 -18.54 10.07 12.89
N LEU A 23 -18.08 9.36 11.87
CA LEU A 23 -16.66 9.25 11.47
C LEU A 23 -16.57 9.28 9.94
N ARG A 24 -15.62 10.04 9.40
CA ARG A 24 -15.28 9.97 7.97
C ARG A 24 -14.21 8.92 7.73
N LEU A 25 -14.50 7.98 6.84
CA LEU A 25 -13.56 6.96 6.36
C LEU A 25 -13.03 7.38 4.99
N ILE A 26 -11.71 7.36 4.80
CA ILE A 26 -11.05 7.69 3.53
C ILE A 26 -10.12 6.55 3.14
N ALA A 27 -10.24 6.07 1.90
CA ALA A 27 -9.29 5.13 1.29
C ALA A 27 -8.53 5.83 0.17
N VAL A 28 -7.20 5.75 0.20
CA VAL A 28 -6.33 6.35 -0.81
C VAL A 28 -5.69 5.25 -1.65
N GLY A 29 -6.18 5.11 -2.88
CA GLY A 29 -5.60 4.22 -3.89
C GLY A 29 -4.51 4.94 -4.65
N HIS A 30 -3.30 4.93 -4.08
CA HIS A 30 -2.17 5.69 -4.56
C HIS A 30 -1.44 5.02 -5.74
N ARG A 31 -1.15 5.78 -6.80
CA ARG A 31 -0.33 5.31 -7.92
C ARG A 31 1.18 5.42 -7.63
N GLN A 32 1.84 4.29 -7.41
CA GLN A 32 3.28 4.22 -7.22
C GLN A 32 4.04 4.71 -8.46
N SER A 33 5.17 5.37 -8.20
CA SER A 33 6.09 5.86 -9.22
C SER A 33 7.48 5.97 -8.62
N THR A 34 8.50 5.54 -9.38
CA THR A 34 9.90 5.76 -9.04
C THR A 34 10.32 7.22 -9.23
N GLU A 35 9.60 7.99 -10.05
CA GLU A 35 9.85 9.43 -10.25
C GLU A 35 9.63 10.22 -8.96
N ALA A 36 8.71 9.77 -8.10
CA ALA A 36 8.49 10.39 -6.80
C ALA A 36 9.64 10.11 -5.82
N SER A 37 10.42 9.04 -6.05
CA SER A 37 11.58 8.66 -5.24
C SER A 37 12.86 9.35 -5.65
N LEU A 38 12.81 10.55 -6.24
CA LEU A 38 14.03 11.33 -6.51
C LEU A 38 14.63 11.88 -5.21
N THR A 39 13.79 12.44 -4.35
CA THR A 39 14.18 13.11 -3.09
C THR A 39 13.11 12.87 -2.02
N TYR A 40 13.43 13.14 -0.76
CA TYR A 40 12.43 13.18 0.31
C TYR A 40 11.27 14.16 0.02
N THR A 41 11.56 15.29 -0.65
CA THR A 41 10.56 16.30 -1.00
C THR A 41 9.60 15.80 -2.08
N THR A 42 10.10 15.21 -3.15
CA THR A 42 9.25 14.65 -4.21
C THR A 42 8.41 13.49 -3.69
N TRP A 43 8.98 12.70 -2.77
CA TRP A 43 8.29 11.62 -2.08
C TRP A 43 7.13 12.16 -1.25
N PHE A 44 7.40 13.16 -0.39
CA PHE A 44 6.35 13.81 0.41
C PHE A 44 5.24 14.40 -0.46
N ASN A 45 5.60 15.10 -1.54
CA ASN A 45 4.65 15.78 -2.41
C ASN A 45 3.69 14.81 -3.13
N GLN A 46 4.12 13.58 -3.39
CA GLN A 46 3.28 12.53 -3.96
C GLN A 46 2.08 12.19 -3.06
N PHE A 47 2.25 12.27 -1.73
CA PHE A 47 1.20 11.97 -0.76
C PHE A 47 0.48 13.21 -0.24
N ASN A 48 1.10 14.38 -0.29
CA ASN A 48 0.51 15.65 0.14
C ASN A 48 -0.46 16.24 -0.91
N ARG A 49 -1.55 15.53 -1.18
CA ARG A 49 -2.52 15.87 -2.23
C ARG A 49 -3.58 16.86 -1.75
N THR A 50 -3.98 17.78 -2.63
CA THR A 50 -4.97 18.83 -2.34
C THR A 50 -6.39 18.29 -2.14
N ASP A 51 -6.76 17.23 -2.83
CA ASP A 51 -8.08 16.58 -2.70
C ASP A 51 -8.33 16.04 -1.28
N LEU A 52 -7.30 15.54 -0.58
CA LEU A 52 -7.40 15.13 0.82
C LEU A 52 -7.79 16.30 1.75
N TYR A 53 -7.29 17.51 1.47
CA TYR A 53 -7.64 18.71 2.24
C TYR A 53 -9.06 19.20 1.94
N GLN A 54 -9.61 18.91 0.76
CA GLN A 54 -10.98 19.24 0.39
C GLN A 54 -11.97 18.22 0.93
N ILE A 55 -11.58 16.94 0.93
CA ILE A 55 -12.41 15.81 1.36
C ILE A 55 -12.43 15.69 2.88
N ARG A 56 -11.50 16.30 3.63
CA ARG A 56 -11.69 16.43 5.09
C ARG A 56 -12.74 17.53 5.35
N SER A 57 -14.00 17.16 5.54
CA SER A 57 -15.04 18.14 5.95
C SER A 57 -15.54 17.94 7.38
N HIS A 58 -15.19 16.83 8.03
CA HIS A 58 -15.63 16.50 9.39
C HIS A 58 -14.51 15.87 10.23
N GLU A 59 -14.53 16.17 11.52
CA GLU A 59 -13.80 15.41 12.52
C GLU A 59 -14.79 14.53 13.28
N PRO A 60 -14.41 13.29 13.63
CA PRO A 60 -13.14 12.60 13.36
C PRO A 60 -13.00 12.07 11.92
N THR A 61 -11.76 11.92 11.44
CA THR A 61 -11.41 11.31 10.14
C THR A 61 -10.36 10.20 10.30
N LEU A 62 -10.60 9.04 9.67
CA LEU A 62 -9.65 7.94 9.49
C LEU A 62 -9.28 7.83 8.00
N LEU A 63 -7.99 7.94 7.70
CA LEU A 63 -7.45 7.89 6.35
C LEU A 63 -6.49 6.69 6.22
N VAL A 64 -6.72 5.83 5.23
CA VAL A 64 -5.97 4.58 5.04
C VAL A 64 -5.31 4.57 3.67
N PHE A 65 -3.99 4.36 3.64
CA PHE A 65 -3.18 4.09 2.44
C PHE A 65 -2.98 2.59 2.23
N GLY A 66 -2.67 2.21 0.99
CA GLY A 66 -2.47 0.82 0.58
C GLY A 66 -1.30 0.10 1.26
N GLU A 67 -1.32 -1.23 1.15
CA GLU A 67 -0.19 -2.08 1.53
C GLU A 67 1.08 -1.67 0.78
N LEU A 68 2.24 -1.72 1.44
CA LEU A 68 3.54 -1.38 0.83
C LEU A 68 3.61 0.03 0.21
N THR A 69 2.78 0.97 0.68
CA THR A 69 2.86 2.39 0.27
C THR A 69 4.28 2.96 0.44
N GLY A 70 5.04 2.49 1.43
CA GLY A 70 6.43 2.90 1.65
C GLY A 70 7.47 2.28 0.71
N LEU A 71 7.14 1.27 -0.10
CA LEU A 71 8.11 0.48 -0.87
C LEU A 71 9.04 1.33 -1.75
N THR A 72 8.48 2.27 -2.49
CA THR A 72 9.25 3.11 -3.42
C THR A 72 10.22 4.06 -2.72
N SER A 73 10.07 4.30 -1.41
CA SER A 73 11.05 5.10 -0.65
C SER A 73 12.44 4.45 -0.55
N ALA A 74 12.54 3.12 -0.75
CA ALA A 74 13.83 2.41 -0.83
C ALA A 74 14.77 2.97 -1.90
N PHE A 75 14.17 3.57 -2.94
CA PHE A 75 14.89 4.13 -4.07
C PHE A 75 15.12 5.63 -3.94
N ILE A 76 15.01 6.26 -2.77
CA ILE A 76 15.28 7.70 -2.64
C ILE A 76 16.77 8.01 -2.85
N GLY A 77 17.04 9.14 -3.51
CA GLY A 77 18.35 9.77 -3.47
C GLY A 77 19.41 9.15 -4.37
N THR A 78 20.68 9.48 -4.10
CA THR A 78 21.85 9.06 -4.88
C THR A 78 22.01 7.54 -4.87
N ARG A 79 21.78 6.86 -3.73
CA ARG A 79 21.90 5.39 -3.66
C ARG A 79 20.86 4.67 -4.52
N GLY A 80 19.69 5.25 -4.71
CA GLY A 80 18.64 4.68 -5.57
C GLY A 80 18.76 5.05 -7.05
N GLN A 81 19.67 5.95 -7.43
CA GLN A 81 19.69 6.56 -8.77
C GLN A 81 19.79 5.51 -9.88
N ASP A 82 20.79 4.65 -9.83
CA ASP A 82 21.02 3.63 -10.87
C ASP A 82 19.81 2.70 -10.99
N ALA A 83 19.24 2.30 -9.85
CA ALA A 83 18.05 1.46 -9.81
C ALA A 83 16.85 2.14 -10.48
N ARG A 84 16.64 3.45 -10.29
CA ARG A 84 15.54 4.20 -10.94
C ARG A 84 15.76 4.40 -12.44
N THR A 85 16.99 4.62 -12.88
CA THR A 85 17.30 4.94 -14.29
C THR A 85 17.42 3.71 -15.18
N GLN A 86 17.57 2.54 -14.59
CA GLN A 86 17.69 1.29 -15.33
C GLN A 86 16.30 0.81 -15.80
N LEU A 87 16.20 0.52 -17.10
CA LEU A 87 15.08 -0.27 -17.64
C LEU A 87 15.27 -1.75 -17.26
N GLY A 88 14.20 -2.43 -16.88
CA GLY A 88 14.24 -3.85 -16.53
C GLY A 88 13.29 -4.23 -15.40
N THR A 89 13.59 -5.37 -14.77
CA THR A 89 12.77 -5.94 -13.70
C THR A 89 13.08 -5.33 -12.33
N ILE A 90 12.16 -5.52 -11.39
CA ILE A 90 12.36 -5.17 -9.98
C ILE A 90 13.57 -5.89 -9.37
N GLU A 91 13.85 -7.14 -9.78
CA GLU A 91 15.03 -7.89 -9.34
C GLU A 91 16.35 -7.20 -9.76
N ASN A 92 16.39 -6.65 -10.97
CA ASN A 92 17.54 -5.89 -11.45
C ASN A 92 17.71 -4.58 -10.66
N ALA A 93 16.60 -3.88 -10.39
CA ALA A 93 16.62 -2.66 -9.60
C ALA A 93 17.14 -2.89 -8.18
N PHE A 94 16.68 -3.94 -7.48
CA PHE A 94 17.20 -4.31 -6.17
C PHE A 94 18.66 -4.79 -6.21
N SER A 95 19.08 -5.42 -7.30
CA SER A 95 20.49 -5.81 -7.49
C SER A 95 21.41 -4.59 -7.64
N LEU A 96 20.96 -3.54 -8.33
CA LEU A 96 21.67 -2.26 -8.40
C LEU A 96 21.66 -1.55 -7.05
N LEU A 97 20.52 -1.56 -6.36
CA LEU A 97 20.40 -0.99 -5.02
C LEU A 97 21.37 -1.67 -4.04
N ALA A 98 21.50 -3.00 -4.09
CA ALA A 98 22.46 -3.75 -3.27
C ALA A 98 23.90 -3.27 -3.45
N LYS A 99 24.31 -2.90 -4.67
CA LYS A 99 25.66 -2.35 -4.91
C LYS A 99 25.85 -1.02 -4.19
N SER A 100 24.86 -0.13 -4.23
CA SER A 100 24.88 1.15 -3.53
C SER A 100 24.93 1.05 -2.00
N TYR A 101 24.55 -0.12 -1.45
CA TYR A 101 24.48 -0.40 -0.02
C TYR A 101 25.52 -1.44 0.45
N GLU A 102 26.57 -1.73 -0.34
CA GLU A 102 27.53 -2.81 -0.05
C GLU A 102 28.14 -2.72 1.37
N LYS A 103 28.47 -1.51 1.83
CA LYS A 103 29.06 -1.27 3.16
C LYS A 103 28.08 -1.64 4.28
N GLN A 104 26.83 -1.20 4.15
CA GLN A 104 25.77 -1.46 5.12
C GLN A 104 25.39 -2.95 5.14
N ILE A 105 25.28 -3.56 3.96
CA ILE A 105 25.03 -5.00 3.79
C ILE A 105 26.11 -5.81 4.50
N SER A 106 27.38 -5.49 4.25
CA SER A 106 28.51 -6.18 4.88
C SER A 106 28.48 -6.06 6.40
N SER A 107 28.12 -4.88 6.92
CA SER A 107 27.94 -4.67 8.35
C SER A 107 26.85 -5.57 8.94
N TYR A 108 25.68 -5.68 8.29
CA TYR A 108 24.59 -6.53 8.78
C TYR A 108 24.85 -8.03 8.62
N LEU A 109 25.55 -8.46 7.57
CA LEU A 109 25.98 -9.86 7.42
C LEU A 109 26.95 -10.27 8.53
N ASN A 110 27.82 -9.35 8.97
CA ASN A 110 28.71 -9.57 10.11
C ASN A 110 27.96 -9.55 11.46
N LYS A 111 26.99 -8.64 11.61
CA LYS A 111 26.20 -8.51 12.84
C LYS A 111 25.24 -9.67 13.08
N TYR A 112 24.63 -10.20 12.02
CA TYR A 112 23.61 -11.25 12.10
C TYR A 112 24.03 -12.47 11.27
N PRO A 113 24.60 -13.52 11.90
CA PRO A 113 24.98 -14.71 11.16
C PRO A 113 23.74 -15.40 10.55
N ASN A 114 23.91 -15.98 9.37
CA ASN A 114 22.92 -16.77 8.63
C ASN A 114 21.70 -16.00 8.07
N ILE A 115 21.78 -14.67 7.94
CA ILE A 115 20.77 -13.93 7.17
C ILE A 115 21.07 -13.99 5.67
N SER A 116 20.04 -13.89 4.84
CA SER A 116 20.20 -13.83 3.38
C SER A 116 20.71 -12.46 2.92
N LEU A 117 21.23 -12.37 1.69
CA LEU A 117 21.60 -11.09 1.08
C LEU A 117 20.40 -10.14 0.98
N THR A 118 19.21 -10.67 0.65
CA THR A 118 17.95 -9.90 0.60
C THR A 118 17.65 -9.28 1.97
N THR A 119 17.71 -10.07 3.04
CA THR A 119 17.49 -9.58 4.41
C THR A 119 18.53 -8.53 4.79
N ALA A 120 19.80 -8.71 4.43
CA ALA A 120 20.84 -7.73 4.70
C ALA A 120 20.60 -6.41 3.94
N LEU A 121 20.10 -6.47 2.70
CA LEU A 121 19.67 -5.29 1.95
C LEU A 121 18.47 -4.60 2.62
N GLU A 122 17.42 -5.34 2.97
CA GLU A 122 16.23 -4.80 3.66
C GLU A 122 16.61 -4.08 4.97
N LEU A 123 17.54 -4.65 5.75
CA LEU A 123 18.08 -3.99 6.95
C LEU A 123 18.87 -2.72 6.61
N SER A 124 19.61 -2.71 5.50
CA SER A 124 20.40 -1.57 5.03
C SER A 124 19.56 -0.38 4.58
N LEU A 125 18.32 -0.62 4.16
CA LEU A 125 17.36 0.41 3.73
C LEU A 125 16.66 1.13 4.90
N SER A 126 16.92 0.73 6.14
CA SER A 126 16.22 1.22 7.33
C SER A 126 16.19 2.74 7.45
N ASP A 127 17.32 3.43 7.25
CA ASP A 127 17.37 4.88 7.40
C ASP A 127 16.51 5.59 6.36
N VAL A 128 16.77 5.34 5.08
CA VAL A 128 16.08 6.03 3.98
C VAL A 128 14.58 5.75 4.00
N MET A 129 14.18 4.49 4.18
CA MET A 129 12.78 4.10 4.15
C MET A 129 12.03 4.63 5.36
N TRP A 130 12.56 4.42 6.58
CA TRP A 130 11.88 4.87 7.79
C TRP A 130 11.81 6.39 7.83
N ARG A 131 12.88 7.10 7.47
CA ARG A 131 12.92 8.56 7.45
C ARG A 131 11.86 9.12 6.51
N ALA A 132 11.84 8.66 5.26
CA ALA A 132 10.87 9.12 4.27
C ALA A 132 9.44 8.80 4.67
N PHE A 133 9.20 7.56 5.11
CA PHE A 133 7.88 7.07 5.49
C PHE A 133 7.35 7.78 6.75
N ASN A 134 8.09 7.73 7.85
CA ASN A 134 7.66 8.28 9.14
C ASN A 134 7.47 9.80 9.08
N GLN A 135 8.40 10.53 8.46
CA GLN A 135 8.27 11.99 8.33
C GLN A 135 7.06 12.38 7.49
N THR A 136 6.79 11.66 6.41
CA THR A 136 5.65 11.93 5.52
C THR A 136 4.34 11.72 6.25
N PHE A 137 4.09 10.52 6.76
CA PHE A 137 2.77 10.20 7.32
C PHE A 137 2.53 10.87 8.69
N SER A 138 3.56 11.10 9.50
CA SER A 138 3.45 11.91 10.71
C SER A 138 3.11 13.38 10.40
N SER A 139 3.70 13.94 9.35
CA SER A 139 3.43 15.33 8.94
C SER A 139 2.04 15.47 8.32
N LEU A 140 1.62 14.50 7.50
CA LEU A 140 0.27 14.47 6.93
C LEU A 140 -0.79 14.30 8.00
N ALA A 141 -0.57 13.45 9.02
CA ALA A 141 -1.55 13.26 10.09
C ALA A 141 -1.81 14.58 10.84
N ARG A 142 -0.75 15.37 11.09
CA ARG A 142 -0.82 16.73 11.66
C ARG A 142 -1.49 17.72 10.74
N SER A 143 -1.05 17.81 9.49
CA SER A 143 -1.58 18.82 8.55
C SER A 143 -3.04 18.57 8.21
N LEU A 144 -3.45 17.30 8.13
CA LEU A 144 -4.81 16.88 7.85
C LEU A 144 -5.70 16.82 9.10
N ASN A 145 -5.13 16.83 10.30
CA ASN A 145 -5.82 16.54 11.58
C ASN A 145 -6.61 15.22 11.51
N ALA A 146 -5.98 14.17 10.99
CA ALA A 146 -6.61 12.89 10.74
C ALA A 146 -5.78 11.75 11.35
N THR A 147 -6.46 10.66 11.75
CA THR A 147 -5.74 9.41 12.01
C THR A 147 -5.35 8.79 10.67
N ILE A 148 -4.06 8.53 10.47
CA ILE A 148 -3.55 7.94 9.24
C ILE A 148 -3.08 6.52 9.49
N VAL A 149 -3.46 5.60 8.61
CA VAL A 149 -2.90 4.25 8.54
C VAL A 149 -2.15 4.12 7.22
N SER A 150 -0.89 3.72 7.29
CA SER A 150 -0.05 3.46 6.10
C SER A 150 0.86 2.27 6.37
N ALA A 151 1.31 1.58 5.33
CA ALA A 151 2.12 0.38 5.47
C ALA A 151 3.45 0.47 4.72
N THR A 152 4.48 -0.11 5.34
CA THR A 152 5.80 -0.34 4.73
C THR A 152 6.40 -1.61 5.31
N PHE A 153 7.40 -2.18 4.65
CA PHE A 153 8.21 -3.24 5.25
C PHE A 153 9.43 -2.65 5.96
N GLY A 154 9.91 -3.36 6.97
CA GLY A 154 11.14 -3.02 7.65
C GLY A 154 11.32 -3.78 8.96
N PRO A 155 12.49 -3.63 9.60
CA PRO A 155 12.71 -4.14 10.94
C PRO A 155 12.07 -3.25 11.99
N ARG A 156 12.16 -3.66 13.26
CA ARG A 156 11.96 -2.72 14.37
C ARG A 156 13.12 -1.71 14.37
N ILE A 157 12.81 -0.42 14.43
CA ILE A 157 13.76 0.67 14.29
C ILE A 157 14.09 1.34 15.64
N ILE A 158 15.32 1.83 15.78
CA ILE A 158 15.74 2.79 16.82
C ILE A 158 16.51 3.96 16.16
N SER A 159 16.43 5.16 16.73
CA SER A 159 17.28 6.29 16.34
C SER A 159 18.64 6.21 17.05
N SER A 160 19.72 6.45 16.32
CA SER A 160 21.08 6.57 16.84
C SER A 160 21.68 7.92 16.45
N THR A 161 22.39 8.53 17.39
CA THR A 161 23.17 9.76 17.19
C THR A 161 24.68 9.50 17.31
N ASP A 162 25.12 8.23 17.32
CA ASP A 162 26.54 7.90 17.32
C ASP A 162 27.15 8.34 15.98
N PRO A 163 28.21 9.18 15.97
CA PRO A 163 28.89 9.59 14.75
C PRO A 163 29.30 8.43 13.84
N LYS A 164 29.65 7.26 14.40
CA LYS A 164 30.00 6.06 13.61
C LYS A 164 28.80 5.44 12.91
N ASP A 165 27.65 5.43 13.56
CA ASP A 165 26.40 4.97 12.94
C ASP A 165 25.97 5.94 11.84
N ILE A 166 26.11 7.25 12.06
CA ILE A 166 25.82 8.28 11.05
C ILE A 166 26.75 8.14 9.85
N GLU A 167 28.05 7.94 10.07
CA GLU A 167 29.01 7.74 8.98
C GLU A 167 28.70 6.49 8.14
N LEU A 168 28.30 5.39 8.79
CA LEU A 168 28.05 4.13 8.12
C LEU A 168 26.67 4.04 7.46
N TYR A 169 25.61 4.42 8.19
CA TYR A 169 24.22 4.21 7.78
C TYR A 169 23.56 5.47 7.23
N GLY A 170 24.16 6.65 7.45
CA GLY A 170 23.64 7.92 6.98
C GLY A 170 23.41 7.95 5.48
N ASP A 171 22.44 8.75 5.08
CA ASP A 171 22.13 9.05 3.69
C ASP A 171 23.14 10.08 3.17
N PRO A 172 23.91 9.77 2.11
CA PRO A 172 24.88 10.71 1.56
C PRO A 172 24.26 12.04 1.12
N ASP A 173 22.97 12.06 0.77
CA ASP A 173 22.28 13.27 0.32
C ASP A 173 21.92 14.22 1.47
N LEU A 174 22.01 13.75 2.71
CA LEU A 174 21.79 14.54 3.92
C LEU A 174 23.11 14.97 4.58
N CYS A 175 24.25 14.46 4.12
CA CYS A 175 25.57 14.84 4.62
C CYS A 175 25.95 16.27 4.22
N PRO A 176 26.66 17.03 5.08
CA PRO A 176 27.10 16.68 6.43
C PRO A 176 26.05 17.02 7.52
N ASN A 177 24.81 17.37 7.14
CA ASN A 177 23.81 17.93 8.03
C ASN A 177 23.00 16.87 8.80
N GLN A 178 23.15 15.59 8.49
CA GLN A 178 22.47 14.50 9.18
C GLN A 178 23.02 14.33 10.60
N THR A 179 22.13 14.45 11.60
CA THR A 179 22.47 14.36 13.03
C THR A 179 21.96 13.09 13.71
N GLU A 180 21.14 12.30 13.02
CA GLU A 180 20.61 11.03 13.50
C GLU A 180 20.41 10.05 12.34
N VAL A 181 20.48 8.75 12.64
CA VAL A 181 20.17 7.65 11.71
C VAL A 181 19.21 6.65 12.35
N TYR A 182 18.39 6.01 11.54
CA TYR A 182 17.46 4.97 11.95
C TYR A 182 18.02 3.59 11.61
N ILE A 183 18.28 2.78 12.64
CA ILE A 183 18.92 1.47 12.50
C ILE A 183 18.01 0.33 13.00
N PRO A 184 18.16 -0.90 12.47
CA PRO A 184 17.46 -2.07 12.95
C PRO A 184 17.86 -2.43 14.39
N LEU A 185 16.85 -2.51 15.26
CA LEU A 185 16.95 -3.12 16.57
C LEU A 185 16.91 -4.66 16.49
N THR A 186 16.25 -5.20 15.47
CA THR A 186 16.06 -6.63 15.24
C THR A 186 16.37 -6.99 13.79
N LYS A 187 16.59 -8.27 13.48
CA LYS A 187 16.88 -8.74 12.11
C LYS A 187 15.63 -9.13 11.32
N GLU A 188 14.53 -9.35 12.03
CA GLU A 188 13.25 -9.76 11.48
C GLU A 188 12.62 -8.59 10.72
N ILE A 189 12.25 -8.84 9.47
CA ILE A 189 11.60 -7.89 8.57
C ILE A 189 10.12 -8.25 8.47
N TYR A 190 9.25 -7.26 8.65
CA TYR A 190 7.80 -7.45 8.53
C TYR A 190 7.20 -6.37 7.66
N ASN A 191 6.22 -6.76 6.83
CA ASN A 191 5.27 -5.79 6.28
C ASN A 191 4.35 -5.33 7.41
N THR A 192 4.38 -4.03 7.70
CA THR A 192 3.84 -3.45 8.92
C THR A 192 2.92 -2.29 8.59
N ALA A 193 1.70 -2.33 9.14
CA ALA A 193 0.81 -1.18 9.18
C ALA A 193 1.16 -0.29 10.39
N HIS A 194 1.29 1.00 10.12
CA HIS A 194 1.63 2.06 11.06
C HIS A 194 0.44 3.00 11.22
N VAL A 195 0.06 3.27 12.47
CA VAL A 195 -1.03 4.19 12.80
C VAL A 195 -0.45 5.48 13.35
N TYR A 196 -0.76 6.60 12.70
CA TYR A 196 -0.40 7.94 13.13
C TYR A 196 -1.66 8.62 13.68
N ALA A 197 -1.62 9.04 14.94
CA ALA A 197 -2.66 9.89 15.50
C ALA A 197 -2.63 11.27 14.81
N SER A 198 -3.71 12.02 14.95
CA SER A 198 -3.84 13.36 14.34
C SER A 198 -2.80 14.38 14.85
N ASN A 199 -2.17 14.14 16.00
CA ASN A 199 -1.03 14.94 16.49
C ASN A 199 0.33 14.51 15.88
N GLY A 200 0.35 13.53 14.97
CA GLY A 200 1.54 13.00 14.32
C GLY A 200 2.31 11.97 15.15
N SER A 201 1.88 11.66 16.37
CA SER A 201 2.46 10.56 17.14
C SER A 201 2.12 9.21 16.52
N LEU A 202 2.97 8.21 16.73
CA LEU A 202 2.77 6.84 16.25
C LEU A 202 2.24 5.94 17.39
N PRO A 203 0.92 5.93 17.66
CA PRO A 203 0.34 4.98 18.60
C PRO A 203 0.26 3.59 17.94
N SER A 204 1.27 2.76 18.20
CA SER A 204 1.30 1.32 17.87
C SER A 204 1.53 0.95 16.39
N PHE A 205 2.17 -0.20 16.20
CA PHE A 205 2.43 -0.86 14.92
C PHE A 205 2.15 -2.37 15.09
N ASN A 206 1.66 -3.06 14.05
CA ASN A 206 1.35 -4.49 14.13
C ASN A 206 2.54 -5.35 13.68
N THR A 207 3.05 -6.24 14.55
CA THR A 207 4.21 -7.11 14.27
C THR A 207 3.83 -8.58 13.99
N GLN A 208 3.07 -8.86 12.94
CA GLN A 208 2.75 -10.25 12.57
C GLN A 208 3.01 -10.55 11.09
N MET A 209 3.50 -11.77 10.80
CA MET A 209 3.68 -12.28 9.44
C MET A 209 2.31 -12.60 8.81
N TRP A 210 2.05 -12.05 7.63
CA TRP A 210 0.75 -12.09 6.97
C TRP A 210 0.63 -13.14 5.84
N ALA A 211 1.72 -13.77 5.40
CA ALA A 211 1.72 -14.72 4.30
C ALA A 211 2.20 -16.12 4.72
N ALA A 212 1.26 -17.03 4.97
CA ALA A 212 1.49 -18.48 4.92
C ALA A 212 0.70 -19.06 3.73
N ASN A 213 1.36 -19.94 2.97
CA ASN A 213 0.95 -20.53 1.68
C ASN A 213 -0.57 -20.78 1.50
N ILE A 214 -1.11 -20.33 0.36
CA ILE A 214 -2.05 -21.14 -0.43
C ILE A 214 -1.62 -21.10 -1.90
N SER A 215 -1.68 -22.29 -2.48
CA SER A 215 -1.20 -22.75 -3.77
C SER A 215 -1.66 -21.96 -5.01
N ALA A 216 -0.76 -21.94 -5.99
CA ALA A 216 -1.03 -21.78 -7.42
C ALA A 216 -2.41 -22.28 -7.88
N SER A 217 -3.26 -21.37 -8.32
CA SER A 217 -4.26 -21.67 -9.35
C SER A 217 -4.52 -20.42 -10.21
N GLU A 218 -4.06 -20.49 -11.46
CA GLU A 218 -4.18 -19.44 -12.49
C GLU A 218 -5.61 -19.34 -13.08
N SER A 219 -6.67 -19.49 -12.28
CA SER A 219 -8.06 -19.50 -12.79
C SER A 219 -9.06 -18.61 -12.06
N ILE A 220 -8.62 -17.80 -11.09
CA ILE A 220 -9.51 -16.94 -10.30
C ILE A 220 -9.42 -15.49 -10.80
N TRP A 221 -10.57 -14.91 -11.14
CA TRP A 221 -10.69 -13.49 -11.46
C TRP A 221 -10.43 -12.67 -10.18
N GLN A 222 -9.31 -11.94 -10.11
CA GLN A 222 -8.84 -11.28 -8.89
C GLN A 222 -9.89 -10.40 -8.18
N PRO A 223 -10.72 -9.61 -8.89
CA PRO A 223 -11.80 -8.85 -8.23
C PRO A 223 -12.78 -9.71 -7.42
N LEU A 224 -13.02 -10.96 -7.82
CA LEU A 224 -13.85 -11.90 -7.05
C LEU A 224 -13.11 -12.32 -5.78
N ASP A 225 -11.82 -12.60 -5.86
CA ASP A 225 -11.03 -13.03 -4.71
C ASP A 225 -10.85 -11.91 -3.66
N TRP A 226 -10.78 -10.65 -4.11
CA TRP A 226 -10.74 -9.51 -3.19
C TRP A 226 -12.00 -9.40 -2.31
N THR A 227 -13.14 -9.93 -2.75
CA THR A 227 -14.35 -9.99 -1.91
C THR A 227 -14.22 -10.98 -0.74
N ASN A 228 -13.35 -11.98 -0.82
CA ASN A 228 -13.11 -12.95 0.26
C ASN A 228 -12.48 -12.29 1.48
N GLY A 229 -11.76 -11.19 1.28
CA GLY A 229 -11.08 -10.48 2.34
C GLY A 229 -12.01 -9.86 3.39
N PRO A 230 -12.88 -8.88 3.02
CA PRO A 230 -13.86 -8.33 3.94
C PRO A 230 -14.82 -9.41 4.45
N LEU A 231 -15.18 -10.40 3.62
CA LEU A 231 -16.04 -11.51 4.04
C LEU A 231 -15.40 -12.34 5.17
N ALA A 232 -14.18 -12.83 4.98
CA ALA A 232 -13.47 -13.64 5.97
C ALA A 232 -13.28 -12.87 7.28
N LEU A 233 -13.00 -11.57 7.16
CA LEU A 233 -12.88 -10.68 8.29
C LEU A 233 -14.18 -10.54 9.06
N PHE A 234 -15.27 -10.25 8.37
CA PHE A 234 -16.56 -10.08 9.00
C PHE A 234 -17.04 -11.39 9.66
N GLN A 235 -16.75 -12.54 9.06
CA GLN A 235 -17.07 -13.85 9.62
C GLN A 235 -16.26 -14.19 10.88
N LYS A 236 -14.97 -13.85 10.91
CA LYS A 236 -14.06 -14.19 12.02
C LYS A 236 -14.23 -13.28 13.24
N THR A 237 -14.69 -12.06 13.03
CA THR A 237 -14.64 -11.03 14.09
C THR A 237 -15.99 -10.35 14.24
N LYS A 238 -16.65 -10.45 15.39
CA LYS A 238 -18.03 -9.93 15.54
C LYS A 238 -18.12 -8.43 15.80
N ASN A 239 -17.07 -7.81 16.32
CA ASN A 239 -17.07 -6.41 16.77
C ASN A 239 -16.64 -5.41 15.70
N ILE A 240 -16.50 -5.90 14.48
CA ILE A 240 -15.87 -5.21 13.36
C ILE A 240 -16.98 -4.77 12.41
N GLN A 241 -17.22 -3.46 12.33
CA GLN A 241 -18.36 -2.88 11.59
C GLN A 241 -17.99 -2.38 10.19
N PHE A 242 -16.74 -1.96 9.99
CA PHE A 242 -16.28 -1.40 8.73
C PHE A 242 -14.98 -2.04 8.27
N SER A 243 -14.77 -2.11 6.96
CA SER A 243 -13.52 -2.54 6.34
C SER A 243 -13.11 -1.54 5.27
N ILE A 244 -11.84 -1.10 5.29
CA ILE A 244 -11.28 -0.15 4.35
C ILE A 244 -10.13 -0.86 3.64
N ASN A 245 -10.23 -1.00 2.32
CA ASN A 245 -9.25 -1.71 1.51
C ASN A 245 -8.74 -0.79 0.39
N PRO A 246 -7.74 0.06 0.66
CA PRO A 246 -7.09 0.88 -0.37
C PRO A 246 -6.16 0.02 -1.24
N MET A 247 -6.21 0.23 -2.56
CA MET A 247 -5.34 -0.45 -3.52
C MET A 247 -4.25 0.47 -4.02
N VAL A 248 -2.99 0.10 -3.82
CA VAL A 248 -1.89 0.71 -4.59
C VAL A 248 -2.08 0.37 -6.06
N THR A 249 -1.76 1.30 -6.95
CA THR A 249 -1.80 1.09 -8.40
C THR A 249 -0.49 1.50 -9.06
N GLY A 250 -0.30 1.17 -10.32
CA GLY A 250 0.87 1.55 -11.10
C GLY A 250 1.85 0.43 -11.33
N ASN A 251 2.98 0.78 -11.95
CA ASN A 251 4.06 -0.12 -12.27
C ASN A 251 5.29 0.28 -11.48
N LEU A 252 5.89 -0.68 -10.78
CA LEU A 252 7.24 -0.56 -10.27
C LEU A 252 8.14 -1.40 -11.18
N PHE A 253 8.90 -0.72 -12.04
CA PHE A 253 9.71 -1.37 -13.09
C PHE A 253 8.85 -2.18 -14.09
N ASP A 254 9.47 -3.05 -14.88
CA ASP A 254 8.81 -3.72 -16.01
C ASP A 254 7.86 -4.86 -15.61
N ASP A 255 7.98 -5.39 -14.39
CA ASP A 255 7.34 -6.66 -14.01
C ASP A 255 6.59 -6.65 -12.67
N MET A 256 6.63 -5.56 -11.90
CA MET A 256 5.78 -5.40 -10.72
C MET A 256 4.62 -4.45 -11.03
N ILE A 257 3.55 -5.04 -11.58
CA ILE A 257 2.30 -4.35 -11.89
C ILE A 257 1.36 -4.49 -10.70
N VAL A 258 0.86 -3.37 -10.18
CA VAL A 258 -0.20 -3.35 -9.17
C VAL A 258 -1.38 -2.58 -9.74
N ASP A 259 -2.56 -3.17 -9.66
CA ASP A 259 -3.79 -2.59 -10.18
C ASP A 259 -4.97 -3.04 -9.32
N GLY A 260 -6.00 -2.21 -9.21
CA GLY A 260 -7.18 -2.56 -8.42
C GLY A 260 -8.12 -1.40 -8.12
N GLN A 261 -9.17 -1.71 -7.36
CA GLN A 261 -10.17 -0.75 -6.91
C GLN A 261 -10.21 -0.73 -5.38
N SER A 262 -9.98 0.44 -4.80
CA SER A 262 -10.16 0.65 -3.36
C SER A 262 -11.63 0.51 -2.95
N THR A 263 -11.90 0.00 -1.75
CA THR A 263 -13.27 -0.07 -1.20
C THR A 263 -13.39 0.35 0.26
N ILE A 264 -14.59 0.82 0.60
CA ILE A 264 -15.07 0.97 1.97
C ILE A 264 -16.32 0.10 2.09
N ASN A 265 -16.36 -0.78 3.09
CA ASN A 265 -17.45 -1.74 3.29
C ASN A 265 -18.02 -1.62 4.70
N GLN A 266 -19.33 -1.81 4.85
CA GLN A 266 -20.02 -1.87 6.13
C GLN A 266 -20.65 -3.25 6.32
N ARG A 267 -20.44 -3.85 7.49
CA ARG A 267 -21.13 -5.07 7.89
C ARG A 267 -22.65 -4.87 7.87
N LEU A 268 -23.35 -5.88 7.38
CA LEU A 268 -24.80 -6.00 7.51
C LEU A 268 -25.19 -7.02 8.58
N PRO A 269 -26.38 -6.88 9.19
CA PRO A 269 -26.96 -7.94 10.00
C PRO A 269 -27.01 -9.25 9.22
N ARG A 270 -26.71 -10.36 9.89
CA ARG A 270 -26.70 -11.69 9.27
C ARG A 270 -28.06 -12.01 8.65
N GLY A 271 -28.07 -12.45 7.40
CA GLY A 271 -29.30 -12.76 6.66
C GLY A 271 -29.92 -11.58 5.91
N THR A 272 -29.29 -10.39 5.96
CA THR A 272 -29.62 -9.28 5.07
C THR A 272 -29.14 -9.62 3.66
N ARG A 273 -29.97 -9.40 2.63
CA ARG A 273 -29.52 -9.47 1.23
C ARG A 273 -29.05 -8.07 0.81
N PRO A 274 -27.78 -7.86 0.44
CA PRO A 274 -27.36 -6.60 -0.12
C PRO A 274 -27.81 -6.51 -1.58
N LEU A 275 -28.60 -5.46 -1.83
CA LEU A 275 -28.71 -4.66 -3.06
C LEU A 275 -29.21 -5.32 -4.35
N ASN A 276 -30.20 -4.66 -4.96
CA ASN A 276 -30.72 -4.89 -6.31
C ASN A 276 -29.98 -4.03 -7.37
N GLU A 277 -28.87 -3.41 -7.02
CA GLU A 277 -28.24 -2.33 -7.81
C GLU A 277 -26.81 -2.72 -8.22
N THR A 278 -26.48 -2.47 -9.49
CA THR A 278 -25.24 -2.90 -10.14
C THR A 278 -24.05 -1.98 -9.94
N ASP A 279 -24.27 -0.78 -9.39
CA ASP A 279 -23.30 0.32 -9.44
C ASP A 279 -22.19 0.19 -8.38
N ASP A 280 -22.38 -0.67 -7.38
CA ASP A 280 -21.44 -0.90 -6.27
C ASP A 280 -20.56 -2.15 -6.44
N LEU A 281 -20.53 -2.75 -7.63
CA LEU A 281 -19.80 -3.99 -7.90
C LEU A 281 -18.42 -3.72 -8.50
N TYR A 282 -17.40 -4.38 -7.96
CA TYR A 282 -16.09 -4.49 -8.58
C TYR A 282 -16.17 -4.86 -10.06
N ILE A 283 -15.19 -4.39 -10.82
CA ILE A 283 -15.17 -4.54 -12.26
C ILE A 283 -15.14 -6.02 -12.70
N GLY A 284 -15.95 -6.33 -13.71
CA GLY A 284 -16.09 -7.69 -14.24
C GLY A 284 -16.90 -8.64 -13.36
N LEU A 285 -17.51 -8.18 -12.26
CA LEU A 285 -18.48 -8.94 -11.49
C LEU A 285 -19.93 -8.70 -11.97
N ASP A 286 -20.78 -9.71 -11.75
CA ASP A 286 -22.24 -9.61 -11.83
C ASP A 286 -22.88 -9.80 -10.45
N LEU A 287 -24.15 -9.39 -10.29
CA LEU A 287 -24.88 -9.55 -9.03
C LEU A 287 -24.87 -10.99 -8.50
N VAL A 288 -24.94 -11.99 -9.39
CA VAL A 288 -24.88 -13.41 -9.03
C VAL A 288 -23.55 -13.83 -8.42
N ASP A 289 -22.46 -13.14 -8.74
CA ASP A 289 -21.13 -13.42 -8.17
C ASP A 289 -21.05 -12.97 -6.71
N VAL A 290 -21.81 -11.92 -6.35
CA VAL A 290 -21.83 -11.35 -4.99
C VAL A 290 -23.05 -11.76 -4.15
N GLN A 291 -23.99 -12.55 -4.71
CA GLN A 291 -25.15 -13.08 -3.97
C GLN A 291 -24.77 -13.92 -2.74
N TYR A 292 -23.53 -14.40 -2.66
CA TYR A 292 -22.97 -15.10 -1.51
C TYR A 292 -22.45 -14.17 -0.40
N ILE A 293 -22.37 -12.86 -0.67
CA ILE A 293 -21.84 -11.85 0.23
C ILE A 293 -22.99 -11.18 0.99
N SER A 294 -23.73 -11.97 1.78
CA SER A 294 -24.88 -11.46 2.56
C SER A 294 -24.50 -10.64 3.81
N GLU A 295 -23.20 -10.53 4.10
CA GLU A 295 -22.72 -10.03 5.39
C GLU A 295 -22.18 -8.59 5.33
N PHE A 296 -22.12 -7.96 4.16
CA PHE A 296 -21.71 -6.55 4.05
C PHE A 296 -22.28 -5.84 2.81
N LYS A 297 -22.28 -4.50 2.84
CA LYS A 297 -22.50 -3.63 1.68
C LYS A 297 -21.25 -2.80 1.40
N THR A 298 -21.00 -2.50 0.13
CA THR A 298 -20.00 -1.51 -0.29
C THR A 298 -20.59 -0.12 -0.04
N LEU A 299 -19.88 0.74 0.68
CA LEU A 299 -20.25 2.14 0.91
C LEU A 299 -19.60 3.08 -0.12
N ALA A 300 -18.42 2.70 -0.61
CA ALA A 300 -17.71 3.41 -1.66
C ALA A 300 -16.80 2.43 -2.40
N LEU A 301 -16.76 2.56 -3.73
CA LEU A 301 -15.91 1.79 -4.63
C LEU A 301 -15.13 2.77 -5.53
N ALA A 302 -13.82 2.64 -5.58
CA ALA A 302 -13.00 3.44 -6.47
C ALA A 302 -13.23 3.02 -7.93
N ARG A 303 -13.20 3.97 -8.85
CA ARG A 303 -13.17 3.67 -10.29
C ARG A 303 -11.92 2.83 -10.62
N TRP A 304 -12.04 1.97 -11.62
CA TRP A 304 -10.86 1.40 -12.28
C TRP A 304 -10.34 2.35 -13.36
N ALA A 305 -9.24 2.00 -14.02
CA ALA A 305 -8.68 2.79 -15.13
C ALA A 305 -9.66 2.90 -16.33
N ARG A 306 -10.62 1.97 -16.43
CA ARG A 306 -11.70 1.97 -17.41
C ARG A 306 -13.00 1.49 -16.77
N ASP A 307 -14.14 1.99 -17.24
CA ASP A 307 -15.44 1.51 -16.78
C ASP A 307 -15.73 0.08 -17.26
N ASP A 308 -16.51 -0.66 -16.48
CA ASP A 308 -17.04 -1.95 -16.91
C ASP A 308 -18.00 -1.74 -18.09
N PRO A 309 -17.81 -2.39 -19.26
CA PRO A 309 -18.74 -2.29 -20.39
C PRO A 309 -20.05 -3.08 -20.15
N ARG A 310 -20.66 -2.91 -18.97
CA ARG A 310 -21.98 -3.42 -18.61
C ARG A 310 -23.06 -2.72 -19.43
N GLY A 311 -24.16 -3.42 -19.68
CA GLY A 311 -25.29 -2.89 -20.45
C GLY A 311 -25.18 -3.02 -21.98
N GLY A 312 -24.04 -3.48 -22.51
CA GLY A 312 -23.97 -3.96 -23.89
C GLY A 312 -24.53 -5.38 -24.04
N ASN A 313 -24.74 -5.85 -25.28
CA ASN A 313 -25.05 -7.26 -25.61
C ASN A 313 -23.82 -8.20 -25.41
N LEU A 314 -22.97 -7.90 -24.41
CA LEU A 314 -21.77 -8.63 -24.09
C LEU A 314 -22.02 -9.58 -22.92
N THR A 315 -21.58 -10.81 -23.07
CA THR A 315 -21.49 -11.78 -21.97
C THR A 315 -20.45 -11.34 -20.94
N LYS A 316 -20.55 -11.87 -19.70
CA LYS A 316 -19.55 -11.62 -18.64
C LYS A 316 -18.11 -11.92 -19.09
N GLN A 317 -17.94 -13.02 -19.84
CA GLN A 317 -16.62 -13.42 -20.33
C GLN A 317 -16.07 -12.43 -21.35
N GLU A 318 -16.90 -11.95 -22.29
CA GLU A 318 -16.49 -10.94 -23.28
C GLU A 318 -16.11 -9.61 -22.60
N ARG A 319 -16.88 -9.17 -21.60
CA ARG A 319 -16.51 -7.98 -20.80
C ARG A 319 -15.14 -8.16 -20.14
N ARG A 320 -14.89 -9.30 -19.47
CA ARG A 320 -13.60 -9.60 -18.83
C ARG A 320 -12.44 -9.65 -19.82
N LEU A 321 -12.66 -10.16 -21.03
CA LEU A 321 -11.63 -10.15 -22.09
C LEU A 321 -11.27 -8.72 -22.52
N LEU A 322 -12.27 -7.84 -22.69
CA LEU A 322 -12.02 -6.42 -23.01
C LEU A 322 -11.27 -5.69 -21.88
N LEU A 323 -11.60 -5.99 -20.63
CA LEU A 323 -10.93 -5.45 -19.46
C LEU A 323 -9.48 -5.97 -19.37
N HIS A 324 -9.27 -7.27 -19.58
CA HIS A 324 -7.93 -7.85 -19.61
C HIS A 324 -7.06 -7.23 -20.71
N GLN A 325 -7.61 -7.03 -21.91
CA GLN A 325 -6.90 -6.36 -22.99
C GLN A 325 -6.50 -4.92 -22.61
N TYR A 326 -7.39 -4.20 -21.92
CA TYR A 326 -7.06 -2.85 -21.43
C TYR A 326 -5.96 -2.88 -20.38
N ALA A 327 -5.94 -3.87 -19.48
CA ALA A 327 -4.85 -4.03 -18.51
C ALA A 327 -3.49 -4.25 -19.20
N LEU A 328 -3.44 -4.98 -20.32
CA LEU A 328 -2.23 -5.12 -21.13
C LEU A 328 -1.79 -3.79 -21.78
N GLU A 329 -2.72 -2.89 -22.07
CA GLU A 329 -2.40 -1.54 -22.55
C GLU A 329 -1.86 -0.61 -21.45
N LEU A 330 -2.17 -0.87 -20.17
CA LEU A 330 -1.64 -0.11 -19.04
C LEU A 330 -0.21 -0.54 -18.68
N ALA A 331 0.14 -1.79 -18.97
CA ALA A 331 1.42 -2.41 -18.64
C ALA A 331 2.62 -1.61 -19.15
N PRO A 332 3.75 -1.64 -18.43
CA PRO A 332 4.94 -0.89 -18.83
C PRO A 332 5.47 -1.41 -20.17
N ASN A 333 6.00 -0.52 -21.00
CA ASN A 333 6.50 -0.83 -22.36
C ASN A 333 5.44 -1.37 -23.35
N SER A 334 4.13 -1.24 -23.06
CA SER A 334 3.05 -1.60 -23.99
C SER A 334 3.05 -0.75 -25.25
N LYS A 335 3.68 0.44 -25.23
CA LYS A 335 3.66 1.45 -26.30
C LYS A 335 2.24 1.94 -26.63
N SER A 336 1.28 1.63 -25.77
CA SER A 336 -0.09 2.12 -25.88
C SER A 336 -0.15 3.57 -25.42
N LYS A 337 -1.11 4.33 -25.94
CA LYS A 337 -1.46 5.65 -25.38
C LYS A 337 -1.95 5.58 -23.93
N ASN A 338 -2.32 4.39 -23.46
CA ASN A 338 -2.78 4.14 -22.10
C ASN A 338 -1.66 3.63 -21.18
N GLU A 339 -0.43 3.48 -21.66
CA GLU A 339 0.70 3.00 -20.88
C GLU A 339 0.85 3.82 -19.58
N ASN A 340 0.99 3.13 -18.44
CA ASN A 340 1.11 3.73 -17.10
C ASN A 340 -0.08 4.60 -16.62
N ASN A 341 -1.20 4.60 -17.34
CA ASN A 341 -2.38 5.42 -17.02
C ASN A 341 -3.32 4.75 -15.99
N TYR A 342 -2.74 4.20 -14.91
CA TYR A 342 -3.50 3.62 -13.80
C TYR A 342 -4.29 4.68 -13.04
N ALA A 343 -5.42 4.28 -12.45
CA ALA A 343 -6.24 5.17 -11.66
C ALA A 343 -5.55 5.51 -10.33
N ASP A 344 -5.41 6.80 -10.06
CA ASP A 344 -5.06 7.34 -8.74
C ASP A 344 -6.35 7.87 -8.09
N THR A 345 -6.70 7.36 -6.90
CA THR A 345 -8.06 7.50 -6.36
C THR A 345 -8.09 7.87 -4.89
N VAL A 346 -9.07 8.70 -4.54
CA VAL A 346 -9.49 8.96 -3.16
C VAL A 346 -10.99 8.73 -3.11
N ILE A 347 -11.42 7.78 -2.27
CA ILE A 347 -12.84 7.54 -1.99
C ILE A 347 -13.10 7.74 -0.51
N TRP A 348 -14.32 8.12 -0.17
CA TRP A 348 -14.70 8.37 1.21
C TRP A 348 -16.15 7.99 1.48
N SER A 349 -16.46 7.78 2.76
CA SER A 349 -17.83 7.62 3.24
C SER A 349 -17.96 8.16 4.66
N ASP A 350 -19.08 8.82 4.96
CA ASP A 350 -19.45 9.19 6.32
C ASP A 350 -20.24 8.05 6.95
N VAL A 351 -19.83 7.63 8.14
CA VAL A 351 -20.47 6.53 8.87
C VAL A 351 -20.89 6.95 10.26
N THR A 352 -21.98 6.36 10.74
CA THR A 352 -22.44 6.41 12.13
C THR A 352 -22.22 5.03 12.76
N TYR A 353 -21.92 4.96 14.06
CA TYR A 353 -21.51 3.71 14.73
C TYR A 353 -22.05 3.56 16.14
#